data_AF-A0A0L0VJ13-F1
#
_entry.id   AF-A0A0L0VJ13-F1
#
_cell.length_a   1.000
_cell.length_b   1.000
_cell.length_c   1.000
_cell.angle_alpha   90.00
_cell.angle_beta   90.00
_cell.angle_gamma   90.00
#
_symmetry.space_group_name_H-M   'P 1'
#
loop_
_entity.id
_entity.type
_entity.pdbx_description
1 polymer ?
#
loop_
_entity_poly.entity_id
_entity_poly.type
_entity_poly.pdbx_seq_one_letter_code
_entity_poly.pdbx_strand_id
1 'polypeptide(L)'
;MVDKNKKIKKKKNKKIKMKKGKTARTNRKTDQMNSERLRQRSHHQGRDEELHYHVPNYPTETPIAYHAVISFFRFILAIFFSRIVIENPDRIPGNGRPTIVLVNHSNSLTDALIIMASVPRHARRMLRMTAKATHFRKPNFSSWLIEKAGSVPLQRAQDYQPETRIDNSGTRELLVNALCQQGDAICIFPEGISRYHPALAPFKTGAARIASDVLCQFKDQSNFELNLLPCSITYLHRQNFRSDVLVSFHDPIILNQTNSTHQDLVSTVPETRKKAIGDLTTNLTEKIRSGTLDSPSWDLIKAANMARTLYAPFGTQLSLGAHIRLTQRFVDVFAGRTLSSSSSSSSSQPSTPALSPSSSSNHERLVKDLLEYQQMLFSLGLKDARVANNRLVNRRVMFPRLIFRIAAAAFFTTICAPGLFFWIPTFIVTGYFAHRQRLKGPAWDTYDEVTQTKMLWGLATGLMTYGSVLLICFPIFPIVLVVFPIWMWFTLRWLEDLVATLRATRSLVKMLMISKSELKTIRNQRSILEKEVYKVAVDCCLLPTQNQDVLRDDQQQEIVIKNGKVTNSRFDYFSIRRRRKKDYNEVLRLWDLVDM
;
A
#
# COMPACT_ATOMS: atom_id res chain seq x y z
N MET A 1 33.47 50.57 -23.87
CA MET A 1 32.70 49.30 -23.69
C MET A 1 33.15 48.45 -22.49
N VAL A 2 34.39 48.55 -22.01
CA VAL A 2 34.95 47.70 -20.94
C VAL A 2 34.36 47.96 -19.54
N ASP A 3 34.00 49.21 -19.21
CA ASP A 3 33.49 49.56 -17.86
C ASP A 3 32.04 49.15 -17.58
N LYS A 4 31.19 49.08 -18.60
CA LYS A 4 29.81 48.57 -18.44
C LYS A 4 29.82 47.08 -18.08
N ASN A 5 30.74 46.29 -18.65
CA ASN A 5 30.88 44.87 -18.35
C ASN A 5 31.40 44.59 -16.93
N LYS A 6 32.33 45.40 -16.40
CA LYS A 6 32.77 45.31 -15.00
C LYS A 6 31.63 45.60 -14.01
N LYS A 7 30.79 46.61 -14.26
CA LYS A 7 29.62 46.93 -13.41
C LYS A 7 28.57 45.81 -13.41
N ILE A 8 28.34 45.14 -14.56
CA ILE A 8 27.39 44.02 -14.67
C ILE A 8 27.89 42.78 -13.92
N LYS A 9 29.20 42.45 -14.02
CA LYS A 9 29.82 41.34 -13.27
C LYS A 9 29.74 41.56 -11.75
N LYS A 10 29.99 42.80 -11.28
CA LYS A 10 29.90 43.17 -9.85
C LYS A 10 28.46 43.04 -9.33
N LYS A 11 27.45 43.45 -10.10
CA LYS A 11 26.02 43.28 -9.75
C LYS A 11 25.60 41.80 -9.72
N LYS A 12 26.04 40.97 -10.66
CA LYS A 12 25.77 39.52 -10.66
C LYS A 12 26.36 38.82 -9.43
N ASN A 13 27.62 39.11 -9.08
CA ASN A 13 28.26 38.52 -7.90
C ASN A 13 27.60 38.95 -6.58
N LYS A 14 27.13 40.20 -6.47
CA LYS A 14 26.37 40.66 -5.28
C LYS A 14 25.02 39.95 -5.16
N LYS A 15 24.32 39.69 -6.28
CA LYS A 15 23.06 38.91 -6.32
C LYS A 15 23.27 37.44 -5.92
N ILE A 16 24.38 36.83 -6.33
CA ILE A 16 24.73 35.44 -5.97
C ILE A 16 25.07 35.31 -4.48
N LYS A 17 25.86 36.24 -3.92
CA LYS A 17 26.15 36.28 -2.47
C LYS A 17 24.89 36.47 -1.63
N MET A 18 23.98 37.36 -2.03
CA MET A 18 22.70 37.53 -1.33
C MET A 18 21.80 36.28 -1.42
N LYS A 19 21.75 35.59 -2.57
CA LYS A 19 21.00 34.33 -2.69
C LYS A 19 21.61 33.24 -1.79
N LYS A 20 22.93 33.06 -1.77
CA LYS A 20 23.60 32.10 -0.87
C LYS A 20 23.35 32.40 0.61
N GLY A 21 23.39 33.68 1.00
CA GLY A 21 23.10 34.09 2.38
C GLY A 21 21.65 33.84 2.79
N LYS A 22 20.68 34.06 1.90
CA LYS A 22 19.27 33.71 2.16
C LYS A 22 19.08 32.20 2.29
N THR A 23 19.66 31.39 1.40
CA THR A 23 19.56 29.92 1.48
C THR A 23 20.19 29.36 2.77
N ALA A 24 21.35 29.88 3.20
CA ALA A 24 22.00 29.46 4.44
C ALA A 24 21.17 29.81 5.69
N ARG A 25 20.52 30.98 5.69
CA ARG A 25 19.65 31.42 6.80
C ARG A 25 18.35 30.62 6.85
N THR A 26 17.80 30.21 5.71
CA THR A 26 16.64 29.29 5.64
C THR A 26 17.02 27.90 6.13
N ASN A 27 18.17 27.35 5.72
CA ASN A 27 18.63 26.04 6.20
C ASN A 27 18.83 26.00 7.71
N ARG A 28 19.50 27.01 8.30
CA ARG A 28 19.66 27.08 9.78
C ARG A 28 18.34 27.14 10.54
N LYS A 29 17.35 27.87 10.04
CA LYS A 29 16.00 27.90 10.65
C LYS A 29 15.27 26.55 10.53
N THR A 30 15.52 25.83 9.44
CA THR A 30 14.94 24.49 9.22
C THR A 30 15.59 23.46 10.13
N ASP A 31 16.90 23.54 10.34
CA ASP A 31 17.65 22.68 11.27
C ASP A 31 17.26 22.94 12.73
N GLN A 32 17.08 24.22 13.13
CA GLN A 32 16.57 24.56 14.47
C GLN A 32 15.16 24.03 14.72
N MET A 33 14.21 24.23 13.80
CA MET A 33 12.87 23.64 13.93
C MET A 33 12.88 22.11 13.99
N ASN A 34 13.75 21.46 13.22
CA ASN A 34 13.88 20.00 13.26
C ASN A 34 14.44 19.53 14.61
N SER A 35 15.40 20.26 15.20
CA SER A 35 15.96 19.95 16.52
C SER A 35 14.95 20.14 17.65
N GLU A 36 14.11 21.18 17.58
CA GLU A 36 13.04 21.41 18.56
C GLU A 36 11.93 20.36 18.44
N ARG A 37 11.54 19.98 17.21
CA ARG A 37 10.59 18.87 16.99
C ARG A 37 11.12 17.53 17.49
N LEU A 38 12.42 17.27 17.35
CA LEU A 38 13.06 16.06 17.90
C LEU A 38 13.03 16.05 19.43
N ARG A 39 13.28 17.19 20.09
CA ARG A 39 13.19 17.32 21.55
C ARG A 39 11.76 17.21 22.08
N GLN A 40 10.78 17.77 21.37
CA GLN A 40 9.37 17.60 21.71
C GLN A 40 8.92 16.14 21.53
N ARG A 41 9.39 15.45 20.49
CA ARG A 41 9.14 14.01 20.27
C ARG A 41 9.72 13.15 21.39
N SER A 42 10.96 13.38 21.82
CA SER A 42 11.55 12.61 22.93
C SER A 42 10.81 12.84 24.25
N HIS A 43 10.30 14.05 24.50
CA HIS A 43 9.52 14.35 25.70
C HIS A 43 8.09 13.79 25.68
N HIS A 44 7.44 13.70 24.51
CA HIS A 44 6.11 13.08 24.38
C HIS A 44 6.21 11.55 24.48
N GLN A 45 7.18 10.97 23.79
CA GLN A 45 7.42 9.52 23.77
C GLN A 45 7.79 8.98 25.17
N GLY A 46 8.54 9.75 25.98
CA GLY A 46 8.83 9.37 27.37
C GLY A 46 7.64 9.49 28.35
N ARG A 47 6.60 10.30 28.04
CA ARG A 47 5.38 10.36 28.86
C ARG A 47 4.36 9.28 28.45
N ASP A 48 4.29 8.94 27.17
CA ASP A 48 3.44 7.85 26.68
C ASP A 48 3.96 6.46 27.13
N GLU A 49 5.26 6.32 27.41
CA GLU A 49 5.87 5.08 27.93
C GLU A 49 5.51 4.79 29.40
N GLU A 50 5.22 5.80 30.23
CA GLU A 50 4.81 5.60 31.64
C GLU A 50 3.34 5.18 31.82
N LEU A 51 2.50 5.42 30.80
CA LEU A 51 1.05 5.24 30.88
C LEU A 51 0.54 3.86 30.48
N HIS A 52 1.38 3.05 29.83
CA HIS A 52 1.00 1.79 29.19
C HIS A 52 1.71 0.58 29.80
N TYR A 53 1.07 -0.59 29.73
CA TYR A 53 1.67 -1.82 30.24
C TYR A 53 2.89 -2.27 29.43
N HIS A 54 3.95 -2.62 30.14
CA HIS A 54 5.15 -3.26 29.60
C HIS A 54 5.39 -4.62 30.29
N VAL A 55 5.78 -5.62 29.49
CA VAL A 55 6.09 -6.97 29.98
C VAL A 55 7.32 -6.93 30.92
N PRO A 56 7.24 -7.56 32.11
CA PRO A 56 8.38 -7.70 33.01
C PRO A 56 9.52 -8.49 32.34
N ASN A 57 10.77 -8.06 32.51
CA ASN A 57 11.99 -8.69 31.97
C ASN A 57 12.20 -8.58 30.43
N TYR A 58 11.67 -7.54 29.78
CA TYR A 58 12.11 -7.12 28.45
C TYR A 58 13.61 -6.69 28.51
N PRO A 59 14.54 -7.22 27.68
CA PRO A 59 14.39 -7.32 26.22
C PRO A 59 14.77 -8.68 25.64
N THR A 60 13.90 -9.27 24.82
CA THR A 60 14.37 -10.28 23.87
C THR A 60 15.19 -9.54 22.80
N GLU A 61 16.51 -9.71 22.82
CA GLU A 61 17.35 -9.18 21.75
C GLU A 61 16.95 -9.82 20.42
N THR A 62 16.66 -9.00 19.42
CA THR A 62 16.35 -9.51 18.10
C THR A 62 17.58 -10.12 17.46
N PRO A 63 17.53 -11.39 17.01
CA PRO A 63 18.67 -12.02 16.37
C PRO A 63 19.12 -11.22 15.13
N ILE A 64 20.43 -11.09 14.94
CA ILE A 64 21.01 -10.46 13.74
C ILE A 64 20.48 -11.13 12.46
N ALA A 65 20.27 -12.45 12.51
CA ALA A 65 19.66 -13.22 11.44
C ALA A 65 18.27 -12.68 11.02
N TYR A 66 17.42 -12.31 11.99
CA TYR A 66 16.11 -11.73 11.72
C TYR A 66 16.23 -10.39 10.96
N HIS A 67 17.16 -9.54 11.37
CA HIS A 67 17.43 -8.28 10.67
C HIS A 67 17.96 -8.48 9.25
N ALA A 68 18.80 -9.49 9.04
CA ALA A 68 19.30 -9.85 7.71
C ALA A 68 18.15 -10.32 6.80
N VAL A 69 17.27 -11.19 7.31
CA VAL A 69 16.09 -11.68 6.60
C VAL A 69 15.15 -10.54 6.21
N ILE A 70 14.82 -9.63 7.13
CA ILE A 70 13.98 -8.46 6.80
C ILE A 70 14.65 -7.56 5.75
N SER A 71 15.97 -7.34 5.86
CA SER A 71 16.70 -6.51 4.89
C SER A 71 16.64 -7.12 3.48
N PHE A 72 16.79 -8.44 3.41
CA PHE A 72 16.65 -9.20 2.17
C PHE A 72 15.24 -9.13 1.59
N PHE A 73 14.20 -9.30 2.41
CA PHE A 73 12.80 -9.13 1.96
C PHE A 73 12.50 -7.71 1.49
N ARG A 74 12.98 -6.69 2.22
CA ARG A 74 12.87 -5.28 1.78
C ARG A 74 13.57 -5.04 0.44
N PHE A 75 14.68 -5.71 0.18
CA PHE A 75 15.38 -5.64 -1.11
C PHE A 75 14.55 -6.27 -2.24
N ILE A 76 14.04 -7.49 -2.08
CA ILE A 76 13.19 -8.15 -3.08
C ILE A 76 11.94 -7.32 -3.38
N LEU A 77 11.27 -6.85 -2.32
CA LEU A 77 10.06 -6.03 -2.43
C LEU A 77 10.34 -4.69 -3.11
N ALA A 78 11.50 -4.05 -2.87
CA ALA A 78 11.88 -2.79 -3.51
C ALA A 78 12.18 -2.93 -5.02
N ILE A 79 12.59 -4.13 -5.47
CA ILE A 79 12.70 -4.46 -6.90
C ILE A 79 11.30 -4.67 -7.47
N PHE A 80 10.49 -5.53 -6.83
CA PHE A 80 9.19 -5.94 -7.34
C PHE A 80 8.15 -4.81 -7.37
N PHE A 81 7.96 -4.11 -6.25
CA PHE A 81 7.01 -3.01 -6.14
C PHE A 81 7.68 -1.68 -6.44
N SER A 82 6.95 -0.79 -7.12
CA SER A 82 7.46 0.55 -7.39
C SER A 82 7.43 1.41 -6.14
N ARG A 83 6.38 1.27 -5.33
CA ARG A 83 6.22 1.95 -4.04
C ARG A 83 5.51 1.05 -3.05
N ILE A 84 6.01 1.06 -1.82
CA ILE A 84 5.31 0.57 -0.63
C ILE A 84 5.09 1.79 0.25
N VAL A 85 3.84 2.24 0.29
CA VAL A 85 3.41 3.39 1.11
C VAL A 85 2.90 2.85 2.42
N ILE A 86 3.33 3.46 3.52
CA ILE A 86 2.97 3.10 4.88
C ILE A 86 2.27 4.29 5.51
N GLU A 87 1.05 4.09 5.96
CA GLU A 87 0.30 5.07 6.72
C GLU A 87 0.36 4.79 8.21
N ASN A 88 0.55 5.87 8.98
CA ASN A 88 0.53 5.90 10.44
C ASN A 88 1.44 4.87 11.14
N PRO A 89 2.72 4.73 10.75
CA PRO A 89 3.63 3.83 11.45
C PRO A 89 3.80 4.20 12.94
N ASP A 90 3.51 5.44 13.32
CA ASP A 90 3.52 5.91 14.71
C ASP A 90 2.45 5.22 15.59
N ARG A 91 1.41 4.61 14.99
CA ARG A 91 0.36 3.87 15.71
C ARG A 91 0.77 2.46 16.13
N ILE A 92 1.95 1.99 15.68
CA ILE A 92 2.47 0.68 16.04
C ILE A 92 2.89 0.74 17.50
N PRO A 93 2.30 -0.06 18.41
CA PRO A 93 2.72 -0.09 19.80
C PRO A 93 4.20 -0.46 19.91
N GLY A 94 4.89 0.25 20.79
CA GLY A 94 6.32 0.08 21.05
C GLY A 94 6.70 -1.32 21.55
N ASN A 95 8.00 -1.53 21.66
CA ASN A 95 8.59 -2.74 22.19
C ASN A 95 8.14 -3.02 23.65
N GLY A 96 7.99 -4.29 24.02
CA GLY A 96 7.59 -4.69 25.37
C GLY A 96 6.09 -4.57 25.64
N ARG A 97 5.31 -3.98 24.73
CA ARG A 97 3.84 -3.91 24.83
C ARG A 97 3.23 -5.12 24.11
N PRO A 98 2.50 -6.03 24.77
CA PRO A 98 1.87 -7.18 24.11
C PRO A 98 1.00 -6.71 22.95
N THR A 99 1.24 -7.23 21.74
CA THR A 99 0.50 -6.76 20.55
C THR A 99 0.18 -7.87 19.56
N ILE A 100 -1.09 -7.96 19.19
CA ILE A 100 -1.57 -8.79 18.08
C ILE A 100 -1.81 -7.87 16.89
N VAL A 101 -1.02 -8.02 15.83
CA VAL A 101 -1.22 -7.34 14.56
C VAL A 101 -2.18 -8.17 13.71
N LEU A 102 -3.32 -7.59 13.34
CA LEU A 102 -4.32 -8.22 12.50
C LEU A 102 -4.29 -7.63 11.11
N VAL A 103 -4.17 -8.48 10.08
CA VAL A 103 -4.00 -8.02 8.69
C VAL A 103 -4.92 -8.78 7.74
N ASN A 104 -5.54 -8.10 6.77
CA ASN A 104 -6.23 -8.79 5.66
C ASN A 104 -5.24 -9.64 4.83
N HIS A 105 -5.76 -10.67 4.17
CA HIS A 105 -4.94 -11.67 3.48
C HIS A 105 -5.34 -11.82 2.01
N SER A 106 -4.77 -10.98 1.16
CA SER A 106 -5.17 -10.87 -0.25
C SER A 106 -4.11 -11.38 -1.24
N ASN A 107 -2.90 -11.72 -0.79
CA ASN A 107 -1.79 -12.13 -1.67
C ASN A 107 -0.85 -13.15 -1.00
N SER A 108 -1.42 -14.00 -0.13
CA SER A 108 -0.75 -15.13 0.52
C SER A 108 0.63 -14.75 1.10
N LEU A 109 1.72 -15.41 0.71
CA LEU A 109 3.07 -15.16 1.21
C LEU A 109 3.52 -13.70 1.05
N THR A 110 3.06 -12.99 0.02
CA THR A 110 3.46 -11.60 -0.22
C THR A 110 3.00 -10.69 0.91
N ASP A 111 1.82 -10.96 1.51
CA ASP A 111 1.30 -10.16 2.63
C ASP A 111 2.23 -10.26 3.84
N ALA A 112 2.71 -11.47 4.15
CA ALA A 112 3.67 -11.72 5.22
C ALA A 112 4.97 -10.97 4.99
N LEU A 113 5.50 -10.99 3.77
CA LEU A 113 6.72 -10.24 3.42
C LEU A 113 6.50 -8.74 3.55
N ILE A 114 5.36 -8.23 3.09
CA ILE A 114 5.03 -6.80 3.12
C ILE A 114 4.87 -6.31 4.56
N ILE A 115 4.12 -7.01 5.43
CA ILE A 115 3.94 -6.56 6.81
C ILE A 115 5.26 -6.56 7.58
N MET A 116 6.07 -7.62 7.47
CA MET A 116 7.40 -7.70 8.09
C MET A 116 8.33 -6.60 7.59
N ALA A 117 8.29 -6.29 6.30
CA ALA A 117 9.08 -5.21 5.72
C ALA A 117 8.59 -3.82 6.13
N SER A 118 7.28 -3.67 6.42
CA SER A 118 6.62 -2.41 6.67
C SER A 118 6.76 -1.90 8.09
N VAL A 119 6.85 -2.80 9.08
CA VAL A 119 7.10 -2.40 10.47
C VAL A 119 8.50 -1.77 10.60
N PRO A 120 8.61 -0.49 11.00
CA PRO A 120 9.90 0.16 11.19
C PRO A 120 10.62 -0.39 12.43
N ARG A 121 11.93 -0.66 12.32
CA ARG A 121 12.75 -1.20 13.42
C ARG A 121 12.73 -0.36 14.71
N HIS A 122 12.56 0.96 14.56
CA HIS A 122 12.49 1.86 15.71
C HIS A 122 11.14 1.80 16.42
N ALA A 123 10.05 1.50 15.69
CA ALA A 123 8.73 1.32 16.27
C ALA A 123 8.65 -0.05 16.94
N ARG A 124 9.10 -1.10 16.25
CA ARG A 124 9.13 -2.46 16.81
C ARG A 124 10.29 -3.29 16.27
N ARG A 125 10.96 -4.01 17.18
CA ARG A 125 12.12 -4.83 16.86
C ARG A 125 11.74 -6.16 16.23
N MET A 126 10.72 -6.83 16.75
CA MET A 126 10.30 -8.17 16.31
C MET A 126 8.80 -8.24 16.05
N LEU A 127 8.47 -8.75 14.87
CA LEU A 127 7.14 -9.22 14.49
C LEU A 127 7.24 -10.71 14.17
N ARG A 128 6.52 -11.53 14.92
CA ARG A 128 6.42 -12.97 14.73
C ARG A 128 5.24 -13.30 13.83
N MET A 129 5.49 -13.93 12.71
CA MET A 129 4.43 -14.36 11.80
C MET A 129 3.82 -15.67 12.27
N THR A 130 2.49 -15.82 12.22
CA THR A 130 1.91 -17.16 12.33
C THR A 130 2.06 -17.90 10.99
N ALA A 131 2.83 -18.98 10.96
CA ALA A 131 3.04 -19.78 9.75
C ALA A 131 2.43 -21.18 9.89
N LYS A 132 1.99 -21.78 8.77
CA LYS A 132 1.37 -23.11 8.77
C LYS A 132 2.35 -24.14 9.36
N ALA A 133 1.91 -24.92 10.35
CA ALA A 133 2.74 -25.90 11.05
C ALA A 133 3.40 -26.94 10.11
N THR A 134 2.79 -27.23 8.95
CA THR A 134 3.36 -28.16 7.96
C THR A 134 4.64 -27.64 7.29
N HIS A 135 4.91 -26.34 7.30
CA HIS A 135 6.14 -25.78 6.72
C HIS A 135 7.37 -25.91 7.62
N PHE A 136 7.18 -26.17 8.93
CA PHE A 136 8.25 -26.38 9.90
C PHE A 136 8.78 -27.83 9.93
N ARG A 137 8.10 -28.77 9.26
CA ARG A 137 8.41 -30.21 9.36
C ARG A 137 9.36 -30.74 8.28
N LYS A 138 9.92 -29.87 7.42
CA LYS A 138 10.80 -30.30 6.31
C LYS A 138 12.22 -29.71 6.49
N PRO A 139 13.31 -30.49 6.44
CA PRO A 139 14.68 -30.02 6.63
C PRO A 139 15.20 -29.27 5.39
N ASN A 140 14.50 -28.22 4.97
CA ASN A 140 14.77 -27.47 3.76
C ASN A 140 15.13 -26.02 4.11
N PHE A 141 15.85 -25.32 3.23
CA PHE A 141 16.19 -23.89 3.40
C PHE A 141 14.97 -23.01 3.74
N SER A 142 13.78 -23.37 3.24
CA SER A 142 12.53 -22.70 3.57
C SER A 142 12.14 -22.82 5.04
N SER A 143 12.32 -23.98 5.68
CA SER A 143 12.01 -24.17 7.11
C SER A 143 12.99 -23.37 7.96
N TRP A 144 14.28 -23.44 7.62
CA TRP A 144 15.32 -22.63 8.25
C TRP A 144 15.00 -21.11 8.16
N LEU A 145 14.57 -20.65 6.99
CA LEU A 145 14.22 -19.24 6.78
C LEU A 145 12.97 -18.83 7.58
N ILE A 146 11.95 -19.69 7.67
CA ILE A 146 10.71 -19.46 8.42
C ILE A 146 11.00 -19.37 9.93
N GLU A 147 11.85 -20.25 10.45
CA GLU A 147 12.33 -20.23 11.84
C GLU A 147 13.14 -18.97 12.15
N LYS A 148 14.09 -18.60 11.27
CA LYS A 148 14.89 -17.37 11.42
C LYS A 148 14.09 -16.08 11.21
N ALA A 149 12.94 -16.16 10.53
CA ALA A 149 11.96 -15.08 10.45
C ALA A 149 11.11 -14.96 11.73
N GLY A 150 11.36 -15.77 12.77
CA GLY A 150 10.66 -15.69 14.04
C GLY A 150 9.22 -16.19 13.98
N SER A 151 8.88 -17.04 13.00
CA SER A 151 7.51 -17.51 12.82
C SER A 151 7.08 -18.47 13.94
N VAL A 152 5.83 -18.34 14.38
CA VAL A 152 5.20 -19.27 15.33
C VAL A 152 4.28 -20.21 14.54
N PRO A 153 4.37 -21.54 14.73
CA PRO A 153 3.51 -22.48 14.01
C PRO A 153 2.04 -22.29 14.42
N LEU A 154 1.12 -22.21 13.46
CA LEU A 154 -0.32 -22.18 13.69
C LEU A 154 -1.01 -23.27 12.85
N GLN A 155 -1.83 -24.12 13.49
CA GLN A 155 -2.62 -25.15 12.79
C GLN A 155 -4.01 -24.59 12.45
N ARG A 156 -4.37 -24.54 11.16
CA ARG A 156 -5.71 -24.13 10.71
C ARG A 156 -6.59 -25.36 10.52
N ALA A 157 -7.85 -25.29 10.94
CA ALA A 157 -8.79 -26.42 10.82
C ALA A 157 -9.01 -26.91 9.37
N GLN A 158 -8.83 -26.03 8.39
CA GLN A 158 -8.97 -26.36 6.96
C GLN A 158 -7.80 -27.15 6.37
N ASP A 159 -6.67 -27.23 7.08
CA ASP A 159 -5.45 -27.88 6.59
C ASP A 159 -5.36 -29.38 6.94
N TYR A 160 -6.35 -29.91 7.66
CA TYR A 160 -6.41 -31.29 8.14
C TYR A 160 -7.72 -31.94 7.71
N GLN A 161 -7.75 -33.27 7.68
CA GLN A 161 -8.97 -34.01 7.37
C GLN A 161 -10.08 -33.65 8.37
N PRO A 162 -11.34 -33.56 7.93
CA PRO A 162 -12.46 -33.06 8.74
C PRO A 162 -12.69 -33.81 10.07
N GLU A 163 -12.15 -35.02 10.21
CA GLU A 163 -12.30 -35.87 11.40
C GLU A 163 -11.18 -35.74 12.43
N THR A 164 -10.09 -34.99 12.14
CA THR A 164 -9.00 -34.82 13.10
C THR A 164 -9.32 -33.68 14.08
N ARG A 165 -9.57 -34.01 15.35
CA ARG A 165 -9.72 -33.01 16.43
C ARG A 165 -8.36 -32.36 16.68
N ILE A 166 -8.15 -31.18 16.11
CA ILE A 166 -6.88 -30.45 16.23
C ILE A 166 -6.76 -29.85 17.63
N ASP A 167 -5.79 -30.32 18.40
CA ASP A 167 -5.39 -29.66 19.64
C ASP A 167 -4.45 -28.48 19.33
N ASN A 168 -5.02 -27.27 19.37
CA ASN A 168 -4.28 -26.01 19.18
C ASN A 168 -3.70 -25.45 20.48
N SER A 169 -3.83 -26.15 21.60
CA SER A 169 -3.49 -25.62 22.92
C SER A 169 -2.01 -25.27 23.04
N GLY A 170 -1.10 -26.14 22.60
CA GLY A 170 0.35 -25.87 22.65
C GLY A 170 0.82 -24.74 21.72
N THR A 171 0.20 -24.61 20.53
CA THR A 171 0.43 -23.46 19.64
C THR A 171 -0.02 -22.14 20.27
N ARG A 172 -1.19 -22.16 20.92
CA ARG A 172 -1.75 -21.01 21.59
C ARG A 172 -0.87 -20.57 22.75
N GLU A 173 -0.36 -21.51 23.54
CA GLU A 173 0.59 -21.26 24.63
C GLU A 173 1.89 -20.60 24.12
N LEU A 174 2.45 -21.07 23.00
CA LEU A 174 3.62 -20.42 22.38
C LEU A 174 3.36 -18.95 21.99
N LEU A 175 2.16 -18.65 21.47
CA LEU A 175 1.77 -17.28 21.14
C LEU A 175 1.62 -16.41 22.39
N VAL A 176 1.01 -16.96 23.44
CA VAL A 176 0.86 -16.25 24.73
C VAL A 176 2.23 -15.98 25.34
N ASN A 177 3.13 -16.97 25.36
CA ASN A 177 4.50 -16.79 25.86
C ASN A 177 5.26 -15.72 25.06
N ALA A 178 5.18 -15.75 23.72
CA ALA A 178 5.79 -14.71 22.89
C ALA A 178 5.22 -13.31 23.18
N LEU A 179 3.90 -13.19 23.37
CA LEU A 179 3.26 -11.91 23.66
C LEU A 179 3.57 -11.39 25.07
N CYS A 180 3.42 -12.25 26.07
CA CYS A 180 3.28 -11.84 27.46
C CYS A 180 4.54 -12.10 28.30
N GLN A 181 5.45 -12.96 27.86
CA GLN A 181 6.76 -13.15 28.51
C GLN A 181 7.87 -12.42 27.75
N GLN A 182 7.79 -12.36 26.41
CA GLN A 182 8.85 -11.75 25.59
C GLN A 182 8.51 -10.32 25.14
N GLY A 183 7.24 -9.91 25.22
CA GLY A 183 6.78 -8.59 24.76
C GLY A 183 6.82 -8.43 23.23
N ASP A 184 6.84 -9.54 22.49
CA ASP A 184 6.88 -9.53 21.03
C ASP A 184 5.51 -9.16 20.42
N ALA A 185 5.48 -8.80 19.14
CA ALA A 185 4.22 -8.78 18.39
C ALA A 185 4.02 -10.10 17.66
N ILE A 186 2.76 -10.56 17.61
CA ILE A 186 2.36 -11.64 16.71
C ILE A 186 1.50 -11.07 15.57
N CYS A 187 1.66 -11.60 14.37
CA CYS A 187 0.84 -11.24 13.21
C CYS A 187 -0.13 -12.37 12.88
N ILE A 188 -1.43 -12.06 12.81
CA ILE A 188 -2.51 -13.00 12.48
C ILE A 188 -3.31 -12.49 11.27
N PHE A 189 -3.67 -13.41 10.39
CA PHE A 189 -4.58 -13.18 9.27
C PHE A 189 -5.98 -13.75 9.59
N PRO A 190 -6.96 -12.92 10.03
CA PRO A 190 -8.23 -13.40 10.57
C PRO A 190 -9.16 -14.03 9.51
N GLU A 191 -8.96 -13.76 8.21
CA GLU A 191 -9.69 -14.42 7.11
C GLU A 191 -9.42 -15.94 7.07
N GLY A 192 -8.20 -16.35 7.39
CA GLY A 192 -7.77 -17.75 7.35
C GLY A 192 -7.64 -18.36 5.95
N ILE A 193 -7.91 -17.59 4.89
CA ILE A 193 -7.76 -17.94 3.46
C ILE A 193 -7.17 -16.73 2.71
N SER A 194 -6.57 -16.96 1.54
CA SER A 194 -6.16 -15.91 0.59
C SER A 194 -6.94 -16.09 -0.70
N ARG A 195 -7.46 -15.00 -1.27
CA ARG A 195 -8.26 -15.05 -2.49
C ARG A 195 -8.26 -13.71 -3.21
N TYR A 196 -8.25 -13.75 -4.53
CA TYR A 196 -8.51 -12.58 -5.35
C TYR A 196 -10.00 -12.35 -5.53
N HIS A 197 -10.54 -11.49 -4.66
CA HIS A 197 -11.94 -11.12 -4.62
C HIS A 197 -12.06 -9.62 -4.28
N PRO A 198 -13.08 -8.90 -4.78
CA PRO A 198 -13.24 -7.46 -4.50
C PRO A 198 -13.71 -7.19 -3.07
N ALA A 199 -14.38 -8.16 -2.44
CA ALA A 199 -14.76 -8.12 -1.03
C ALA A 199 -13.79 -8.93 -0.16
N LEU A 200 -13.55 -8.45 1.05
CA LEU A 200 -12.84 -9.18 2.12
C LEU A 200 -13.59 -10.46 2.47
N ALA A 201 -12.86 -11.54 2.81
CA ALA A 201 -13.51 -12.71 3.36
C ALA A 201 -14.02 -12.44 4.79
N PRO A 202 -15.10 -13.10 5.24
CA PRO A 202 -15.54 -13.00 6.62
C PRO A 202 -14.43 -13.38 7.60
N PHE A 203 -14.21 -12.55 8.62
CA PHE A 203 -13.17 -12.81 9.61
C PHE A 203 -13.61 -13.89 10.59
N LYS A 204 -12.68 -14.80 10.88
CA LYS A 204 -12.87 -15.84 11.89
C LYS A 204 -12.59 -15.27 13.28
N THR A 205 -13.30 -15.78 14.28
CA THR A 205 -13.18 -15.35 15.70
C THR A 205 -11.88 -15.75 16.38
N GLY A 206 -10.98 -16.48 15.70
CA GLY A 206 -9.75 -17.03 16.31
C GLY A 206 -8.84 -15.99 16.94
N ALA A 207 -8.64 -14.83 16.30
CA ALA A 207 -7.81 -13.77 16.85
C ALA A 207 -8.44 -13.12 18.11
N ALA A 208 -9.75 -12.87 18.08
CA ALA A 208 -10.50 -12.35 19.22
C ALA A 208 -10.55 -13.35 20.39
N ARG A 209 -10.61 -14.66 20.10
CA ARG A 209 -10.49 -15.73 21.11
C ARG A 209 -9.12 -15.72 21.78
N ILE A 210 -8.03 -15.64 21.01
CA ILE A 210 -6.67 -15.52 21.57
C ILE A 210 -6.57 -14.28 22.47
N ALA A 211 -7.12 -13.14 22.03
CA ALA A 211 -7.12 -11.92 22.83
C ALA A 211 -7.89 -12.10 24.16
N SER A 212 -9.09 -12.66 24.10
CA SER A 212 -9.91 -12.97 25.28
C SER A 212 -9.20 -13.95 26.23
N ASP A 213 -8.58 -14.99 25.69
CA ASP A 213 -7.84 -15.98 26.49
C ASP A 213 -6.63 -15.37 27.20
N VAL A 214 -5.88 -14.50 26.52
CA VAL A 214 -4.77 -13.75 27.14
C VAL A 214 -5.30 -12.88 28.28
N LEU A 215 -6.40 -12.14 28.07
CA LEU A 215 -7.00 -11.35 29.15
C LEU A 215 -7.45 -12.20 30.34
N CYS A 216 -7.99 -13.40 30.09
CA CYS A 216 -8.34 -14.35 31.15
C CYS A 216 -7.14 -14.85 31.97
N GLN A 217 -5.99 -15.08 31.33
CA GLN A 217 -4.78 -15.53 32.04
C GLN A 217 -4.20 -14.45 32.95
N PHE A 218 -4.33 -13.19 32.54
CA PHE A 218 -3.81 -12.05 33.29
C PHE A 218 -4.88 -11.33 34.11
N LYS A 219 -6.05 -11.95 34.34
CA LYS A 219 -7.24 -11.38 35.02
C LYS A 219 -6.98 -10.77 36.40
N ASP A 220 -5.90 -11.21 37.06
CA ASP A 220 -5.53 -10.77 38.41
C ASP A 220 -4.53 -9.59 38.37
N GLN A 221 -4.05 -9.21 37.18
CA GLN A 221 -3.17 -8.07 36.94
C GLN A 221 -3.96 -6.89 36.35
N SER A 222 -4.39 -5.97 37.21
CA SER A 222 -5.23 -4.82 36.83
C SER A 222 -4.56 -3.83 35.87
N ASN A 223 -3.22 -3.83 35.81
CA ASN A 223 -2.44 -2.98 34.91
C ASN A 223 -2.18 -3.61 33.55
N PHE A 224 -2.54 -4.87 33.31
CA PHE A 224 -2.24 -5.57 32.07
C PHE A 224 -3.02 -4.98 30.88
N GLU A 225 -2.30 -4.67 29.79
CA GLU A 225 -2.89 -4.20 28.53
C GLU A 225 -2.45 -5.07 27.35
N LEU A 226 -3.43 -5.48 26.54
CA LEU A 226 -3.20 -6.17 25.27
C LEU A 226 -3.60 -5.24 24.11
N ASN A 227 -2.66 -4.99 23.20
CA ASN A 227 -2.93 -4.15 22.04
C ASN A 227 -3.35 -5.02 20.85
N LEU A 228 -4.51 -4.75 20.26
CA LEU A 228 -4.87 -5.28 18.95
C LEU A 228 -4.64 -4.18 17.92
N LEU A 229 -3.70 -4.39 17.00
CA LEU A 229 -3.36 -3.44 15.94
C LEU A 229 -3.97 -3.89 14.61
N PRO A 230 -5.10 -3.32 14.16
CA PRO A 230 -5.62 -3.61 12.84
C PRO A 230 -4.74 -2.94 11.79
N CYS A 231 -4.49 -3.66 10.70
CA CYS A 231 -3.66 -3.22 9.59
C CYS A 231 -4.30 -3.63 8.27
N SER A 232 -4.29 -2.73 7.30
CA SER A 232 -4.83 -2.96 5.97
C SER A 232 -3.72 -2.96 4.93
N ILE A 233 -3.64 -4.02 4.12
CA ILE A 233 -2.80 -4.09 2.93
C ILE A 233 -3.70 -3.96 1.70
N THR A 234 -3.47 -2.91 0.91
CA THR A 234 -4.23 -2.67 -0.32
C THR A 234 -3.29 -2.68 -1.52
N TYR A 235 -3.52 -3.64 -2.43
CA TYR A 235 -2.81 -3.75 -3.69
C TYR A 235 -3.65 -3.12 -4.80
N LEU A 236 -3.06 -2.23 -5.60
CA LEU A 236 -3.74 -1.76 -6.81
C LEU A 236 -3.69 -2.80 -7.94
N HIS A 237 -2.52 -3.39 -8.15
CA HIS A 237 -2.31 -4.43 -9.16
C HIS A 237 -1.31 -5.48 -8.65
N ARG A 238 -1.76 -6.36 -7.75
CA ARG A 238 -0.86 -7.28 -7.02
C ARG A 238 0.01 -8.15 -7.94
N GLN A 239 -0.57 -8.63 -9.04
CA GLN A 239 0.06 -9.53 -10.00
C GLN A 239 1.07 -8.84 -10.93
N ASN A 240 1.11 -7.51 -10.95
CA ASN A 240 1.90 -6.74 -11.91
C ASN A 240 3.18 -6.22 -11.29
N PHE A 241 4.29 -6.42 -12.00
CA PHE A 241 5.59 -5.89 -11.63
C PHE A 241 5.54 -4.36 -11.66
N ARG A 242 6.16 -3.74 -10.65
CA ARG A 242 6.19 -2.28 -10.42
C ARG A 242 4.81 -1.66 -10.15
N SER A 243 3.88 -2.43 -9.60
CA SER A 243 2.66 -1.88 -8.98
C SER A 243 2.97 -1.16 -7.66
N ASP A 244 1.97 -0.49 -7.10
CA ASP A 244 2.06 0.17 -5.80
C ASP A 244 1.22 -0.59 -4.76
N VAL A 245 1.69 -0.57 -3.51
CA VAL A 245 1.01 -1.16 -2.36
C VAL A 245 0.89 -0.12 -1.25
N LEU A 246 -0.27 -0.09 -0.60
CA LEU A 246 -0.52 0.67 0.61
C LEU A 246 -0.59 -0.28 1.81
N VAL A 247 0.06 0.08 2.90
CA VAL A 247 -0.05 -0.56 4.21
C VAL A 247 -0.50 0.51 5.20
N SER A 248 -1.71 0.38 5.73
CA SER A 248 -2.26 1.37 6.65
C SER A 248 -2.41 0.76 8.04
N PHE A 249 -1.70 1.33 9.01
CA PHE A 249 -1.87 0.99 10.42
C PHE A 249 -3.02 1.82 11.01
N HIS A 250 -3.98 1.14 11.63
CA HIS A 250 -5.14 1.75 12.28
C HIS A 250 -4.87 2.02 13.76
N ASP A 251 -5.77 2.77 14.40
CA ASP A 251 -5.65 3.01 15.84
C ASP A 251 -5.83 1.69 16.61
N PRO A 252 -4.86 1.32 17.47
CA PRO A 252 -4.92 0.07 18.20
C PRO A 252 -6.12 0.03 19.13
N ILE A 253 -6.76 -1.14 19.23
CA ILE A 253 -7.76 -1.42 20.25
C ILE A 253 -6.99 -1.92 21.48
N ILE A 254 -6.94 -1.10 22.52
CA ILE A 254 -6.27 -1.45 23.77
C ILE A 254 -7.28 -2.18 24.64
N LEU A 255 -7.04 -3.46 24.87
CA LEU A 255 -7.84 -4.29 25.75
C LEU A 255 -7.21 -4.30 27.14
N ASN A 256 -8.03 -3.96 28.13
CA ASN A 256 -7.68 -3.92 29.55
C ASN A 256 -8.88 -4.39 30.37
N GLN A 257 -8.66 -4.75 31.62
CA GLN A 257 -9.73 -5.27 32.50
C GLN A 257 -10.55 -4.17 33.18
N THR A 258 -10.01 -2.95 33.22
CA THR A 258 -10.63 -1.80 33.88
C THR A 258 -11.78 -1.19 33.07
N ASN A 259 -11.83 -1.44 31.76
CA ASN A 259 -12.90 -0.98 30.91
C ASN A 259 -14.09 -1.96 30.95
N SER A 260 -15.27 -1.45 31.32
CA SER A 260 -16.50 -2.24 31.45
C SER A 260 -16.86 -3.01 30.18
N THR A 261 -16.55 -2.48 29.00
CA THR A 261 -16.85 -3.14 27.71
C THR A 261 -15.97 -4.36 27.45
N HIS A 262 -14.80 -4.44 28.10
CA HIS A 262 -13.87 -5.57 27.96
C HIS A 262 -14.07 -6.65 29.02
N GLN A 263 -14.83 -6.35 30.09
CA GLN A 263 -15.12 -7.30 31.16
C GLN A 263 -15.89 -8.52 30.65
N ASP A 264 -16.77 -8.32 29.66
CA ASP A 264 -17.48 -9.40 28.98
C ASP A 264 -16.55 -10.37 28.25
N LEU A 265 -15.37 -9.92 27.79
CA LEU A 265 -14.36 -10.80 27.18
C LEU A 265 -13.71 -11.74 28.20
N VAL A 266 -13.80 -11.44 29.49
CA VAL A 266 -13.24 -12.23 30.60
C VAL A 266 -14.34 -12.95 31.40
N SER A 267 -15.61 -12.77 31.02
CA SER A 267 -16.76 -13.34 31.72
C SER A 267 -16.69 -14.86 31.82
N THR A 268 -17.05 -15.38 32.99
CA THR A 268 -17.21 -16.82 33.23
C THR A 268 -18.44 -17.39 32.54
N VAL A 269 -19.39 -16.54 32.13
CA VAL A 269 -20.60 -16.93 31.40
C VAL A 269 -20.26 -17.15 29.91
N PRO A 270 -20.38 -18.39 29.38
CA PRO A 270 -19.93 -18.70 28.02
C PRO A 270 -20.59 -17.89 26.91
N GLU A 271 -21.91 -17.65 27.01
CA GLU A 271 -22.66 -16.93 25.96
C GLU A 271 -22.30 -15.43 25.92
N THR A 272 -22.16 -14.78 27.08
CA THR A 272 -21.70 -13.39 27.17
C THR A 272 -20.32 -13.23 26.55
N ARG A 273 -19.40 -14.13 26.92
CA ARG A 273 -18.03 -14.15 26.37
C ARG A 273 -18.02 -14.37 24.86
N LYS A 274 -18.83 -15.30 24.36
CA LYS A 274 -18.95 -15.60 22.93
C LYS A 274 -19.50 -14.40 22.14
N LYS A 275 -20.50 -13.69 22.69
CA LYS A 275 -21.03 -12.47 22.09
C LYS A 275 -19.98 -11.36 22.03
N ALA A 276 -19.28 -11.10 23.13
CA ALA A 276 -18.21 -10.09 23.18
C ALA A 276 -17.06 -10.40 22.19
N ILE A 277 -16.69 -11.66 22.03
CA ILE A 277 -15.72 -12.11 21.00
C ILE A 277 -16.25 -11.82 19.60
N GLY A 278 -17.53 -12.05 19.35
CA GLY A 278 -18.21 -11.72 18.10
C GLY A 278 -18.15 -10.22 17.81
N ASP A 279 -18.56 -9.39 18.77
CA ASP A 279 -18.58 -7.93 18.66
C ASP A 279 -17.18 -7.35 18.43
N LEU A 280 -16.17 -7.87 19.13
CA LEU A 280 -14.76 -7.53 18.91
C LEU A 280 -14.31 -7.92 17.51
N THR A 281 -14.72 -9.08 17.00
CA THR A 281 -14.41 -9.52 15.63
C THR A 281 -15.04 -8.58 14.60
N THR A 282 -16.29 -8.15 14.81
CA THR A 282 -16.98 -7.18 13.94
C THR A 282 -16.25 -5.84 13.93
N ASN A 283 -15.90 -5.29 15.09
CA ASN A 283 -15.15 -4.04 15.21
C ASN A 283 -13.78 -4.12 14.48
N LEU A 284 -13.04 -5.21 14.67
CA LEU A 284 -11.78 -5.46 13.96
C LEU A 284 -11.97 -5.53 12.44
N THR A 285 -13.05 -6.17 11.99
CA THR A 285 -13.41 -6.26 10.58
C THR A 285 -13.67 -4.87 9.99
N GLU A 286 -14.47 -4.05 10.67
CA GLU A 286 -14.79 -2.69 10.22
C GLU A 286 -13.55 -1.80 10.15
N LYS A 287 -12.67 -1.86 11.17
CA LYS A 287 -11.41 -1.11 11.16
C LYS A 287 -10.53 -1.49 9.97
N ILE A 288 -10.31 -2.79 9.72
CA ILE A 288 -9.49 -3.24 8.57
C ILE A 288 -10.16 -2.86 7.25
N ARG A 289 -11.49 -3.03 7.14
CA ARG A 289 -12.24 -2.65 5.95
C ARG A 289 -12.06 -1.18 5.58
N SER A 290 -12.04 -0.28 6.57
CA SER A 290 -11.88 1.16 6.35
C SER A 290 -10.57 1.57 5.65
N GLY A 291 -9.53 0.73 5.73
CA GLY A 291 -8.25 0.93 5.05
C GLY A 291 -8.07 0.13 3.76
N THR A 292 -9.12 -0.56 3.29
CA THR A 292 -9.10 -1.41 2.09
C THR A 292 -10.10 -0.96 1.03
N LEU A 293 -9.95 -1.49 -0.19
CA LEU A 293 -11.00 -1.41 -1.22
C LEU A 293 -11.89 -2.65 -1.10
N ASP A 294 -12.97 -2.54 -0.34
CA ASP A 294 -13.95 -3.61 -0.13
C ASP A 294 -15.24 -3.33 -0.91
N SER A 295 -15.51 -4.19 -1.90
CA SER A 295 -16.65 -4.02 -2.80
C SER A 295 -17.38 -5.34 -3.08
N PRO A 296 -18.72 -5.33 -3.21
CA PRO A 296 -19.48 -6.49 -3.67
C PRO A 296 -19.08 -6.96 -5.08
N SER A 297 -18.64 -6.05 -5.94
CA SER A 297 -18.27 -6.35 -7.33
C SER A 297 -17.09 -5.53 -7.82
N TRP A 298 -16.37 -6.06 -8.81
CA TRP A 298 -15.29 -5.35 -9.50
C TRP A 298 -15.80 -4.14 -10.28
N ASP A 299 -17.02 -4.21 -10.83
CA ASP A 299 -17.58 -3.12 -11.61
C ASP A 299 -17.91 -1.90 -10.76
N LEU A 300 -18.31 -2.09 -9.50
CA LEU A 300 -18.46 -0.99 -8.55
C LEU A 300 -17.10 -0.32 -8.24
N ILE A 301 -16.01 -1.09 -8.12
CA ILE A 301 -14.65 -0.53 -7.95
C ILE A 301 -14.24 0.28 -9.19
N LYS A 302 -14.54 -0.22 -10.39
CA LYS A 302 -14.25 0.47 -11.65
C LYS A 302 -15.03 1.79 -11.77
N ALA A 303 -16.33 1.75 -11.51
CA ALA A 303 -17.20 2.93 -11.51
C ALA A 303 -16.76 3.95 -10.45
N ALA A 304 -16.48 3.50 -9.22
CA ALA A 304 -15.99 4.35 -8.14
C ALA A 304 -14.64 5.00 -8.47
N ASN A 305 -13.72 4.28 -9.12
CA ASN A 305 -12.47 4.86 -9.59
C ASN A 305 -12.67 5.93 -10.68
N MET A 306 -13.66 5.74 -11.57
CA MET A 306 -14.03 6.76 -12.56
C MET A 306 -14.66 7.97 -11.88
N ALA A 307 -15.62 7.77 -10.99
CA ALA A 307 -16.24 8.82 -10.18
C ALA A 307 -15.19 9.63 -9.41
N ARG A 308 -14.27 8.96 -8.70
CA ARG A 308 -13.13 9.59 -8.02
C ARG A 308 -12.29 10.42 -8.99
N THR A 309 -12.08 9.96 -10.22
CA THR A 309 -11.29 10.70 -11.23
C THR A 309 -12.00 11.95 -11.73
N LEU A 310 -13.33 11.88 -11.92
CA LEU A 310 -14.15 13.02 -12.31
C LEU A 310 -14.23 14.06 -11.19
N TYR A 311 -14.43 13.61 -9.94
CA TYR A 311 -14.46 14.47 -8.77
C TYR A 311 -13.08 15.06 -8.44
N ALA A 312 -12.02 14.25 -8.37
CA ALA A 312 -10.65 14.72 -8.10
C ALA A 312 -9.74 14.48 -9.32
N PRO A 313 -9.74 15.40 -10.31
CA PRO A 313 -9.05 15.21 -11.57
C PRO A 313 -7.52 15.25 -11.44
N PHE A 314 -6.86 14.88 -12.54
CA PHE A 314 -5.40 14.86 -12.63
C PHE A 314 -4.78 16.23 -12.39
N GLY A 315 -4.21 16.41 -11.19
CA GLY A 315 -3.67 17.68 -10.73
C GLY A 315 -3.80 17.85 -9.22
N THR A 316 -4.86 17.26 -8.64
CA THR A 316 -5.24 17.33 -7.22
C THR A 316 -4.31 16.54 -6.28
N GLN A 317 -3.04 16.30 -6.64
CA GLN A 317 -1.97 15.66 -5.84
C GLN A 317 -2.41 14.76 -4.65
N LEU A 318 -3.23 13.73 -4.92
CA LEU A 318 -3.70 12.80 -3.89
C LEU A 318 -2.58 11.87 -3.41
N SER A 319 -2.53 11.67 -2.10
CA SER A 319 -1.77 10.63 -1.41
C SER A 319 -2.32 9.24 -1.83
N LEU A 320 -1.57 8.15 -1.64
CA LEU A 320 -2.07 6.82 -2.05
C LEU A 320 -3.22 6.38 -1.15
N GLY A 321 -3.12 6.67 0.15
CA GLY A 321 -4.21 6.42 1.08
C GLY A 321 -5.44 7.26 0.79
N ALA A 322 -5.30 8.57 0.50
CA ALA A 322 -6.44 9.39 0.09
C ALA A 322 -7.08 8.88 -1.20
N HIS A 323 -6.28 8.39 -2.16
CA HIS A 323 -6.81 7.78 -3.37
C HIS A 323 -7.70 6.57 -3.06
N ILE A 324 -7.24 5.67 -2.18
CA ILE A 324 -8.00 4.46 -1.79
C ILE A 324 -9.24 4.82 -0.97
N ARG A 325 -9.12 5.66 0.07
CA ARG A 325 -10.25 6.09 0.90
C ARG A 325 -11.33 6.80 0.10
N LEU A 326 -10.93 7.69 -0.81
CA LEU A 326 -11.87 8.42 -1.66
C LEU A 326 -12.59 7.47 -2.63
N THR A 327 -11.89 6.50 -3.23
CA THR A 327 -12.54 5.45 -4.03
C THR A 327 -13.50 4.63 -3.17
N GLN A 328 -13.11 4.22 -1.96
CA GLN A 328 -13.95 3.42 -1.07
C GLN A 328 -15.25 4.14 -0.69
N ARG A 329 -15.24 5.46 -0.47
CA ARG A 329 -16.48 6.23 -0.20
C ARG A 329 -17.48 6.13 -1.35
N PHE A 330 -17.02 6.23 -2.60
CA PHE A 330 -17.89 6.03 -3.76
C PHE A 330 -18.39 4.57 -3.86
N VAL A 331 -17.53 3.59 -3.57
CA VAL A 331 -17.94 2.17 -3.52
C VAL A 331 -19.06 1.98 -2.49
N ASP A 332 -18.92 2.55 -1.29
CA ASP A 332 -19.91 2.42 -0.23
C ASP A 332 -21.27 3.01 -0.65
N VAL A 333 -21.28 4.21 -1.24
CA VAL A 333 -22.52 4.82 -1.76
C VAL A 333 -23.14 4.00 -2.89
N PHE A 334 -22.35 3.56 -3.86
CA PHE A 334 -22.84 2.76 -4.98
C PHE A 334 -23.30 1.36 -4.58
N ALA A 335 -22.74 0.80 -3.50
CA ALA A 335 -23.17 -0.45 -2.89
C ALA A 335 -24.39 -0.27 -1.95
N GLY A 336 -24.91 0.95 -1.79
CA GLY A 336 -26.06 1.24 -0.91
C GLY A 336 -25.74 1.24 0.59
N ARG A 337 -24.45 1.34 0.96
CA ARG A 337 -24.02 1.41 2.36
C ARG A 337 -24.13 2.85 2.86
N THR A 338 -24.72 3.04 4.04
CA THR A 338 -24.80 4.37 4.67
C THR A 338 -23.44 4.77 5.23
N LEU A 339 -22.91 5.94 4.80
CA LEU A 339 -21.75 6.53 5.47
C LEU A 339 -22.21 7.09 6.83
N SER A 340 -22.08 6.28 7.87
CA SER A 340 -22.25 6.76 9.24
C SER A 340 -21.06 7.67 9.57
N SER A 341 -21.33 8.92 9.93
CA SER A 341 -20.33 9.91 10.36
C SER A 341 -19.54 9.39 11.55
N SER A 342 -18.46 8.66 11.30
CA SER A 342 -17.56 8.13 12.32
C SER A 342 -16.60 9.25 12.73
N SER A 343 -17.13 10.26 13.42
CA SER A 343 -16.36 11.31 14.14
C SER A 343 -17.25 12.23 14.98
N SER A 344 -18.21 11.69 15.72
CA SER A 344 -18.78 12.38 16.89
C SER A 344 -19.49 11.41 17.82
N SER A 345 -18.93 11.30 19.02
CA SER A 345 -19.49 10.85 20.31
C SER A 345 -20.97 10.41 20.36
N SER A 346 -21.15 9.18 20.84
CA SER A 346 -22.20 8.73 21.77
C SER A 346 -23.61 9.34 21.63
N SER A 347 -24.51 8.60 20.97
CA SER A 347 -25.86 8.35 21.51
C SER A 347 -26.51 7.20 20.74
N SER A 348 -26.92 6.20 21.50
CA SER A 348 -27.76 5.06 21.14
C SER A 348 -29.09 5.46 20.49
N GLN A 349 -29.36 4.97 19.27
CA GLN A 349 -30.63 4.39 18.79
C GLN A 349 -30.41 3.92 17.33
N PRO A 350 -30.84 2.70 16.92
CA PRO A 350 -30.83 2.28 15.53
C PRO A 350 -32.08 2.82 14.83
N SER A 351 -32.07 4.09 14.44
CA SER A 351 -33.04 4.59 13.45
C SER A 351 -32.43 4.39 12.07
N THR A 352 -32.86 3.33 11.37
CA THR A 352 -32.64 3.14 9.94
C THR A 352 -33.18 4.36 9.19
N PRO A 353 -32.35 5.18 8.52
CA PRO A 353 -32.85 5.98 7.42
C PRO A 353 -32.93 5.02 6.24
N ALA A 354 -34.12 4.47 5.99
CA ALA A 354 -34.39 3.78 4.75
C ALA A 354 -34.05 4.72 3.59
N LEU A 355 -33.04 4.37 2.78
CA LEU A 355 -32.80 5.04 1.52
C LEU A 355 -34.12 4.97 0.73
N SER A 356 -34.68 6.11 0.37
CA SER A 356 -35.82 6.18 -0.53
C SER A 356 -35.49 5.39 -1.82
N PRO A 357 -36.38 4.49 -2.30
CA PRO A 357 -36.12 3.61 -3.44
C PRO A 357 -35.83 4.34 -4.77
N SER A 358 -36.06 5.65 -4.83
CA SER A 358 -35.67 6.53 -5.94
C SER A 358 -34.17 6.89 -5.97
N SER A 359 -33.45 6.77 -4.85
CA SER A 359 -32.02 7.10 -4.78
C SER A 359 -31.14 5.94 -5.23
N SER A 360 -31.54 4.69 -4.94
CA SER A 360 -30.84 3.49 -5.40
C SER A 360 -30.86 3.35 -6.92
N SER A 361 -32.01 3.57 -7.56
CA SER A 361 -32.14 3.48 -9.03
C SER A 361 -31.30 4.53 -9.77
N ASN A 362 -31.18 5.74 -9.21
CA ASN A 362 -30.30 6.78 -9.76
C ASN A 362 -28.82 6.41 -9.64
N HIS A 363 -28.40 5.79 -8.54
CA HIS A 363 -27.01 5.33 -8.37
C HIS A 363 -26.66 4.20 -9.33
N GLU A 364 -27.55 3.23 -9.53
CA GLU A 364 -27.34 2.13 -10.49
C GLU A 364 -27.18 2.65 -11.92
N ARG A 365 -28.01 3.64 -12.32
CA ARG A 365 -27.88 4.30 -13.61
C ARG A 365 -26.54 5.01 -13.76
N LEU A 366 -26.13 5.80 -12.75
CA LEU A 366 -24.84 6.49 -12.77
C LEU A 366 -23.67 5.50 -12.87
N VAL A 367 -23.71 4.38 -12.14
CA VAL A 367 -22.70 3.32 -12.23
C VAL A 367 -22.60 2.79 -13.66
N LYS A 368 -23.73 2.50 -14.30
CA LYS A 368 -23.76 2.04 -15.70
C LYS A 368 -23.15 3.09 -16.63
N ASP A 369 -23.57 4.36 -16.52
CA ASP A 369 -23.09 5.44 -17.39
C ASP A 369 -21.58 5.70 -17.21
N LEU A 370 -21.05 5.55 -15.98
CA LEU A 370 -19.62 5.63 -15.69
C LEU A 370 -18.83 4.47 -16.31
N LEU A 371 -19.37 3.25 -16.27
CA LEU A 371 -18.74 2.07 -16.87
C LEU A 371 -18.72 2.16 -18.40
N GLU A 372 -19.83 2.59 -19.02
CA GLU A 372 -19.91 2.83 -20.46
C GLU A 372 -18.91 3.91 -20.90
N TYR A 373 -18.82 5.00 -20.13
CA TYR A 373 -17.82 6.05 -20.38
C TYR A 373 -16.40 5.53 -20.28
N GLN A 374 -16.10 4.72 -19.26
CA GLN A 374 -14.78 4.10 -19.09
C GLN A 374 -14.45 3.14 -20.23
N GLN A 375 -15.40 2.32 -20.67
CA GLN A 375 -15.24 1.40 -21.79
C GLN A 375 -15.01 2.14 -23.11
N MET A 376 -15.72 3.24 -23.34
CA MET A 376 -15.49 4.13 -24.49
C MET A 376 -14.08 4.75 -24.47
N LEU A 377 -13.62 5.25 -23.32
CA LEU A 377 -12.25 5.76 -23.20
C LEU A 377 -11.21 4.66 -23.48
N PHE A 378 -11.46 3.45 -22.97
CA PHE A 378 -10.59 2.30 -23.16
C PHE A 378 -10.49 1.88 -24.63
N SER A 379 -11.62 1.78 -25.35
CA SER A 379 -11.64 1.42 -26.78
C SER A 379 -10.89 2.44 -27.65
N LEU A 380 -10.95 3.72 -27.27
CA LEU A 380 -10.21 4.80 -27.91
C LEU A 380 -8.72 4.85 -27.49
N GLY A 381 -8.33 4.12 -26.44
CA GLY A 381 -6.99 4.15 -25.87
C GLY A 381 -6.64 5.50 -25.24
N LEU A 382 -7.64 6.19 -24.67
CA LEU A 382 -7.51 7.49 -24.02
C LEU A 382 -7.71 7.38 -22.50
N LYS A 383 -7.09 8.31 -21.77
CA LYS A 383 -7.38 8.56 -20.35
C LYS A 383 -8.28 9.77 -20.19
N ASP A 384 -9.13 9.77 -19.15
CA ASP A 384 -9.94 10.93 -18.77
C ASP A 384 -9.09 12.22 -18.65
N ALA A 385 -7.89 12.12 -18.05
CA ALA A 385 -6.91 13.21 -17.94
C ALA A 385 -6.65 13.98 -19.24
N ARG A 386 -6.69 13.27 -20.36
CA ARG A 386 -6.41 13.82 -21.69
C ARG A 386 -7.63 14.52 -22.25
N VAL A 387 -8.81 13.95 -22.03
CA VAL A 387 -10.09 14.54 -22.42
C VAL A 387 -10.34 15.85 -21.66
N ALA A 388 -10.07 15.86 -20.35
CA ALA A 388 -10.23 17.04 -19.47
C ALA A 388 -9.31 18.22 -19.85
N ASN A 389 -8.19 17.99 -20.54
CA ASN A 389 -7.21 19.04 -20.79
C ASN A 389 -7.53 19.88 -22.04
N ASN A 390 -8.08 21.08 -21.84
CA ASN A 390 -8.44 22.00 -22.92
C ASN A 390 -7.27 22.43 -23.82
N ARG A 391 -6.04 22.48 -23.30
CA ARG A 391 -4.86 22.87 -24.10
C ARG A 391 -4.45 21.79 -25.12
N LEU A 392 -4.86 20.55 -24.89
CA LEU A 392 -4.51 19.41 -25.74
C LEU A 392 -5.42 19.28 -26.97
N VAL A 393 -6.46 20.10 -27.13
CA VAL A 393 -7.30 20.15 -28.34
C VAL A 393 -6.56 20.76 -29.52
N ASN A 394 -5.67 21.71 -29.24
CA ASN A 394 -4.97 22.43 -30.29
C ASN A 394 -3.89 21.54 -30.90
N ARG A 395 -4.08 21.15 -32.17
CA ARG A 395 -3.11 20.35 -32.94
C ARG A 395 -1.71 20.97 -32.91
N ARG A 396 -1.61 22.30 -32.96
CA ARG A 396 -0.35 23.07 -32.83
C ARG A 396 0.40 22.84 -31.51
N VAL A 397 -0.29 22.46 -30.44
CA VAL A 397 0.32 22.13 -29.14
C VAL A 397 0.59 20.61 -29.04
N MET A 398 -0.23 19.77 -29.66
CA MET A 398 -0.05 18.32 -29.67
C MET A 398 1.20 17.89 -30.45
N PHE A 399 1.38 18.41 -31.66
CA PHE A 399 2.51 18.05 -32.54
C PHE A 399 3.88 18.23 -31.87
N PRO A 400 4.27 19.41 -31.32
CA PRO A 400 5.57 19.55 -30.68
C PRO A 400 5.71 18.67 -29.43
N ARG A 401 4.62 18.43 -28.69
CA ARG A 401 4.62 17.50 -27.56
C ARG A 401 4.83 16.05 -28.00
N LEU A 402 4.25 15.66 -29.12
CA LEU A 402 4.43 14.33 -29.70
C LEU A 402 5.88 14.13 -30.14
N ILE A 403 6.45 15.09 -30.88
CA ILE A 403 7.86 15.05 -31.31
C ILE A 403 8.78 14.92 -30.10
N PHE A 404 8.58 15.76 -29.07
CA PHE A 404 9.35 15.66 -27.83
C PHE A 404 9.23 14.28 -27.17
N ARG A 405 8.04 13.67 -27.15
CA ARG A 405 7.83 12.35 -26.56
C ARG A 405 8.47 11.24 -27.37
N ILE A 406 8.46 11.33 -28.70
CA ILE A 406 9.15 10.38 -29.58
C ILE A 406 10.66 10.49 -29.36
N ALA A 407 11.22 11.70 -29.34
CA ALA A 407 12.64 11.91 -29.07
C ALA A 407 13.05 11.40 -27.67
N ALA A 408 12.24 11.67 -26.65
CA ALA A 408 12.46 11.15 -25.31
C ALA A 408 12.37 9.61 -25.25
N ALA A 409 11.42 8.99 -25.97
CA ALA A 409 11.32 7.53 -26.05
C ALA A 409 12.56 6.94 -26.72
N ALA A 410 13.03 7.52 -27.83
CA ALA A 410 14.26 7.09 -28.49
C ALA A 410 15.47 7.17 -27.55
N PHE A 411 15.63 8.30 -26.85
CA PHE A 411 16.68 8.48 -25.84
C PHE A 411 16.65 7.42 -24.74
N PHE A 412 15.48 7.16 -24.14
CA PHE A 412 15.36 6.14 -23.10
C PHE A 412 15.58 4.73 -23.64
N THR A 413 15.15 4.43 -24.87
CA THR A 413 15.45 3.15 -25.52
C THR A 413 16.95 2.94 -25.65
N THR A 414 17.69 3.94 -26.14
CA THR A 414 19.15 3.85 -26.33
C THR A 414 19.88 3.60 -25.01
N ILE A 415 19.54 4.33 -23.95
CA ILE A 415 20.20 4.19 -22.65
C ILE A 415 19.82 2.87 -21.94
N CYS A 416 18.58 2.42 -22.12
CA CYS A 416 18.06 1.22 -21.47
C CYS A 416 18.52 -0.07 -22.19
N ALA A 417 18.75 -0.01 -23.51
CA ALA A 417 19.02 -1.19 -24.34
C ALA A 417 20.13 -2.12 -23.84
N PRO A 418 21.33 -1.64 -23.46
CA PRO A 418 22.40 -2.56 -23.08
C PRO A 418 22.14 -3.23 -21.73
N GLY A 419 21.44 -2.55 -20.80
CA GLY A 419 21.03 -3.17 -19.55
C GLY A 419 19.84 -4.11 -19.71
N LEU A 420 18.92 -3.81 -20.66
CA LEU A 420 17.78 -4.67 -20.95
C LEU A 420 18.22 -6.02 -21.48
N PHE A 421 19.32 -6.08 -22.23
CA PHE A 421 19.92 -7.33 -22.66
C PHE A 421 20.12 -8.30 -21.49
N PHE A 422 20.65 -7.82 -20.37
CA PHE A 422 20.84 -8.63 -19.16
C PHE A 422 19.53 -8.94 -18.42
N TRP A 423 18.48 -8.14 -18.59
CA TRP A 423 17.15 -8.44 -18.05
C TRP A 423 16.34 -9.44 -18.90
N ILE A 424 16.72 -9.71 -20.16
CA ILE A 424 15.97 -10.59 -21.06
C ILE A 424 15.71 -11.98 -20.44
N PRO A 425 16.72 -12.71 -19.91
CA PRO A 425 16.48 -14.03 -19.31
C PRO A 425 15.46 -13.97 -18.18
N THR A 426 15.56 -12.96 -17.32
CA THR A 426 14.63 -12.76 -16.22
C THR A 426 13.20 -12.49 -16.70
N PHE A 427 13.00 -11.61 -17.68
CA PHE A 427 11.66 -11.32 -18.20
C PHE A 427 11.04 -12.52 -18.93
N ILE A 428 11.83 -13.29 -19.68
CA ILE A 428 11.36 -14.50 -20.36
C ILE A 428 10.92 -15.55 -19.34
N VAL A 429 11.80 -15.92 -18.40
CA VAL A 429 11.54 -16.98 -17.42
C VAL A 429 10.38 -16.60 -16.50
N THR A 430 10.38 -15.38 -15.95
CA THR A 430 9.27 -14.92 -15.10
C THR A 430 7.96 -14.83 -15.87
N GLY A 431 7.98 -14.41 -17.14
CA GLY A 431 6.81 -14.39 -18.01
C GLY A 431 6.26 -15.79 -18.27
N TYR A 432 7.13 -16.74 -18.61
CA TYR A 432 6.78 -18.13 -18.85
C TYR A 432 6.14 -18.80 -17.63
N PHE A 433 6.80 -18.75 -16.47
CA PHE A 433 6.27 -19.37 -15.25
C PHE A 433 5.02 -18.66 -14.72
N ALA A 434 4.95 -17.33 -14.82
CA ALA A 434 3.73 -16.60 -14.46
C ALA A 434 2.56 -16.95 -15.39
N HIS A 435 2.82 -17.16 -16.68
CA HIS A 435 1.80 -17.61 -17.62
C HIS A 435 1.32 -19.02 -17.30
N ARG A 436 2.25 -19.96 -17.07
CA ARG A 436 1.94 -21.33 -16.65
C ARG A 436 1.09 -21.36 -15.37
N GLN A 437 1.39 -20.48 -14.41
CA GLN A 437 0.61 -20.37 -13.17
C GLN A 437 -0.83 -19.91 -13.43
N ARG A 438 -1.05 -18.98 -14.36
CA ARG A 438 -2.40 -18.53 -14.74
C ARG A 438 -3.24 -19.60 -15.42
N LEU A 439 -2.60 -20.61 -16.02
CA LEU A 439 -3.28 -21.72 -16.69
C LEU A 439 -3.72 -22.84 -15.72
N LYS A 440 -3.21 -22.86 -14.48
CA LYS A 440 -3.50 -23.95 -13.51
C LYS A 440 -4.91 -23.92 -12.94
N GLY A 441 -5.63 -22.81 -13.08
CA GLY A 441 -6.93 -22.64 -12.44
C GLY A 441 -7.51 -21.24 -12.65
N PRO A 442 -8.65 -20.95 -12.01
CA PRO A 442 -9.31 -19.66 -12.15
C PRO A 442 -8.48 -18.51 -11.55
N ALA A 443 -8.78 -17.28 -11.98
CA ALA A 443 -8.01 -16.09 -11.59
C ALA A 443 -8.05 -15.81 -10.08
N TRP A 444 -9.15 -16.15 -9.39
CA TRP A 444 -9.32 -15.89 -7.96
C TRP A 444 -8.35 -16.68 -7.06
N ASP A 445 -7.81 -17.80 -7.56
CA ASP A 445 -6.93 -18.69 -6.82
C ASP A 445 -5.47 -18.55 -7.31
N THR A 446 -5.28 -18.49 -8.63
CA THR A 446 -3.94 -18.49 -9.24
C THR A 446 -3.19 -17.17 -9.11
N TYR A 447 -3.89 -16.04 -9.03
CA TYR A 447 -3.23 -14.72 -9.10
C TYR A 447 -2.40 -14.40 -7.84
N ASP A 448 -2.72 -15.02 -6.71
CA ASP A 448 -1.99 -14.85 -5.45
C ASP A 448 -0.61 -15.53 -5.52
N GLU A 449 -0.48 -16.57 -6.35
CA GLU A 449 0.78 -17.27 -6.59
C GLU A 449 1.62 -16.63 -7.72
N VAL A 450 1.00 -15.85 -8.61
CA VAL A 450 1.71 -15.20 -9.73
C VAL A 450 2.76 -14.22 -9.21
N THR A 451 2.44 -13.47 -8.16
CA THR A 451 3.36 -12.51 -7.53
C THR A 451 4.60 -13.22 -6.98
N GLN A 452 4.37 -14.28 -6.21
CA GLN A 452 5.41 -15.09 -5.59
C GLN A 452 6.30 -15.74 -6.65
N THR A 453 5.68 -16.31 -7.68
CA THR A 453 6.37 -16.92 -8.83
C THR A 453 7.30 -15.92 -9.51
N LYS A 454 6.83 -14.69 -9.76
CA LYS A 454 7.65 -13.64 -10.38
C LYS A 454 8.80 -13.17 -9.50
N MET A 455 8.57 -13.04 -8.19
CA MET A 455 9.64 -12.69 -7.25
C MET A 455 10.71 -13.77 -7.17
N LEU A 456 10.28 -15.03 -7.05
CA LEU A 456 11.18 -16.18 -6.90
C LEU A 456 12.04 -16.40 -8.16
N TRP A 457 11.40 -16.58 -9.32
CA TRP A 457 12.12 -16.79 -10.57
C TRP A 457 12.86 -15.53 -11.02
N GLY A 458 12.34 -14.35 -10.67
CA GLY A 458 13.01 -13.07 -10.94
C GLY A 458 14.32 -12.94 -10.18
N LEU A 459 14.32 -13.29 -8.89
CA LEU A 459 15.52 -13.32 -8.07
C LEU A 459 16.50 -14.40 -8.54
N ALA A 460 16.02 -15.63 -8.77
CA ALA A 460 16.86 -16.74 -9.18
C ALA A 460 17.60 -16.44 -10.49
N THR A 461 16.87 -16.02 -11.53
CA THR A 461 17.47 -15.67 -12.82
C THR A 461 18.35 -14.43 -12.73
N GLY A 462 17.96 -13.41 -11.96
CA GLY A 462 18.78 -12.22 -11.76
C GLY A 462 20.12 -12.53 -11.08
N LEU A 463 20.12 -13.42 -10.08
CA LEU A 463 21.35 -13.89 -9.43
C LEU A 463 22.22 -14.73 -10.37
N MET A 464 21.61 -15.59 -11.20
CA MET A 464 22.34 -16.35 -12.23
C MET A 464 22.99 -15.41 -13.24
N THR A 465 22.25 -14.44 -13.78
CA THR A 465 22.81 -13.44 -14.71
C THR A 465 23.93 -12.65 -14.06
N TYR A 466 23.74 -12.21 -12.81
CA TYR A 466 24.78 -11.48 -12.08
C TYR A 466 26.04 -12.34 -11.87
N GLY A 467 25.89 -13.60 -11.44
CA GLY A 467 26.99 -14.54 -11.30
C GLY A 467 27.73 -14.80 -12.62
N SER A 468 27.00 -15.01 -13.71
CA SER A 468 27.60 -15.18 -15.04
C SER A 468 28.40 -13.95 -15.48
N VAL A 469 27.90 -12.74 -15.24
CA VAL A 469 28.62 -11.50 -15.56
C VAL A 469 29.87 -11.36 -14.70
N LEU A 470 29.81 -11.71 -13.41
CA LEU A 470 30.99 -11.69 -12.53
C LEU A 470 32.07 -12.68 -12.99
N LEU A 471 31.67 -13.87 -13.44
CA LEU A 471 32.59 -14.88 -13.97
C LEU A 471 33.23 -14.43 -15.29
N ILE A 472 32.45 -13.90 -16.21
CA ILE A 472 32.94 -13.41 -17.51
C ILE A 472 33.87 -12.20 -17.33
N CYS A 473 33.55 -11.31 -16.39
CA CYS A 473 34.33 -10.10 -16.11
C CYS A 473 35.28 -10.26 -14.91
N PHE A 474 35.76 -11.47 -14.64
CA PHE A 474 36.62 -11.78 -13.49
C PHE A 474 37.83 -10.83 -13.32
N PRO A 475 38.54 -10.39 -14.39
CA PRO A 475 39.68 -9.48 -14.24
C PRO A 475 39.33 -8.12 -13.61
N ILE A 476 38.07 -7.69 -13.70
CA ILE A 476 37.56 -6.41 -13.16
C ILE A 476 36.47 -6.64 -12.12
N PHE A 477 36.43 -7.83 -11.49
CA PHE A 477 35.33 -8.22 -10.61
C PHE A 477 35.04 -7.23 -9.47
N PRO A 478 36.01 -6.54 -8.81
CA PRO A 478 35.68 -5.65 -7.70
C PRO A 478 34.82 -4.46 -8.14
N ILE A 479 35.05 -3.98 -9.37
CA ILE A 479 34.28 -2.89 -9.98
C ILE A 479 32.90 -3.42 -10.39
N VAL A 480 32.86 -4.56 -11.09
CA VAL A 480 31.62 -5.15 -11.61
C VAL A 480 30.68 -5.56 -10.47
N LEU A 481 31.23 -6.04 -9.35
CA LEU A 481 30.48 -6.40 -8.15
C LEU A 481 29.55 -5.26 -7.69
N VAL A 482 30.02 -4.02 -7.72
CA VAL A 482 29.25 -2.85 -7.25
C VAL A 482 28.52 -2.16 -8.39
N VAL A 483 29.18 -1.96 -9.52
CA VAL A 483 28.63 -1.14 -10.62
C VAL A 483 27.50 -1.86 -11.35
N PHE A 484 27.59 -3.17 -11.55
CA PHE A 484 26.60 -3.91 -12.33
C PHE A 484 25.22 -3.92 -11.68
N PRO A 485 25.04 -4.25 -10.38
CA PRO A 485 23.72 -4.16 -9.73
C PRO A 485 23.11 -2.75 -9.75
N ILE A 486 23.94 -1.72 -9.60
CA ILE A 486 23.50 -0.32 -9.69
C ILE A 486 23.01 -0.02 -11.11
N TRP A 487 23.75 -0.46 -12.12
CA TRP A 487 23.37 -0.30 -13.52
C TRP A 487 22.08 -1.05 -13.87
N MET A 488 21.95 -2.32 -13.47
CA MET A 488 20.73 -3.13 -13.61
C MET A 488 19.50 -2.41 -13.01
N TRP A 489 19.67 -1.80 -11.83
CA TRP A 489 18.64 -1.01 -11.18
C TRP A 489 18.27 0.26 -11.97
N PHE A 490 19.27 0.99 -12.49
CA PHE A 490 19.04 2.15 -13.37
C PHE A 490 18.32 1.76 -14.66
N THR A 491 18.62 0.60 -15.24
CA THR A 491 17.91 0.08 -16.41
C THR A 491 16.42 -0.10 -16.12
N LEU A 492 16.05 -0.75 -15.02
CA LEU A 492 14.62 -0.87 -14.63
C LEU A 492 13.97 0.52 -14.46
N ARG A 493 14.72 1.45 -13.87
CA ARG A 493 14.24 2.82 -13.65
C ARG A 493 13.99 3.55 -14.98
N TRP A 494 14.91 3.47 -15.94
CA TRP A 494 14.74 4.05 -17.26
C TRP A 494 13.67 3.33 -18.07
N LEU A 495 13.48 2.03 -17.88
CA LEU A 495 12.38 1.27 -18.48
C LEU A 495 11.02 1.81 -18.04
N GLU A 496 10.84 2.17 -16.76
CA GLU A 496 9.60 2.82 -16.29
C GLU A 496 9.32 4.14 -17.01
N ASP A 497 10.36 4.96 -17.23
CA ASP A 497 10.24 6.25 -17.94
C ASP A 497 10.00 6.04 -19.44
N LEU A 498 10.61 5.01 -20.03
CA LEU A 498 10.39 4.59 -21.42
C LEU A 498 8.93 4.18 -21.62
N VAL A 499 8.43 3.21 -20.86
CA VAL A 499 7.05 2.69 -20.98
C VAL A 499 6.04 3.81 -20.80
N ALA A 500 6.27 4.70 -19.83
CA ALA A 500 5.44 5.87 -19.62
C ALA A 500 5.43 6.85 -20.79
N THR A 501 6.60 7.08 -21.39
CA THR A 501 6.75 7.95 -22.54
C THR A 501 6.07 7.34 -23.76
N LEU A 502 6.24 6.04 -24.00
CA LEU A 502 5.56 5.30 -25.05
C LEU A 502 4.04 5.33 -24.89
N ARG A 503 3.52 5.13 -23.67
CA ARG A 503 2.08 5.26 -23.38
C ARG A 503 1.58 6.68 -23.68
N ALA A 504 2.32 7.69 -23.27
CA ALA A 504 1.99 9.08 -23.57
C ALA A 504 2.01 9.36 -25.08
N THR A 505 3.01 8.86 -25.81
CA THR A 505 3.10 8.93 -27.28
C THR A 505 1.88 8.29 -27.92
N ARG A 506 1.55 7.04 -27.57
CA ARG A 506 0.36 6.33 -28.07
C ARG A 506 -0.92 7.13 -27.84
N SER A 507 -1.12 7.65 -26.63
CA SER A 507 -2.31 8.45 -26.29
C SER A 507 -2.42 9.73 -27.14
N LEU A 508 -1.30 10.39 -27.43
CA LEU A 508 -1.27 11.60 -28.27
C LEU A 508 -1.54 11.27 -29.74
N VAL A 509 -0.99 10.16 -30.25
CA VAL A 509 -1.26 9.69 -31.60
C VAL A 509 -2.76 9.39 -31.75
N LYS A 510 -3.35 8.64 -30.82
CA LYS A 510 -4.80 8.34 -30.83
C LYS A 510 -5.65 9.61 -30.78
N MET A 511 -5.28 10.57 -29.94
CA MET A 511 -5.98 11.85 -29.85
C MET A 511 -5.87 12.71 -31.12
N LEU A 512 -4.82 12.55 -31.93
CA LEU A 512 -4.71 13.19 -33.25
C LEU A 512 -5.58 12.52 -34.32
N MET A 513 -5.86 11.21 -34.17
CA MET A 513 -6.69 10.44 -35.09
C MET A 513 -8.20 10.67 -34.86
N ILE A 514 -8.60 11.02 -33.64
CA ILE A 514 -10.01 11.28 -33.29
C ILE A 514 -10.48 12.60 -33.92
N SER A 515 -11.70 12.59 -34.46
CA SER A 515 -12.31 13.78 -35.07
C SER A 515 -12.68 14.83 -34.01
N LYS A 516 -12.79 16.09 -34.43
CA LYS A 516 -13.18 17.18 -33.51
C LYS A 516 -14.61 17.00 -32.99
N SER A 517 -15.51 16.43 -33.80
CA SER A 517 -16.90 16.14 -33.43
C SER A 517 -16.97 15.05 -32.37
N GLU A 518 -16.30 13.91 -32.58
CA GLU A 518 -16.24 12.83 -31.59
C GLU A 518 -15.65 13.30 -30.27
N LEU A 519 -14.55 14.06 -30.30
CA LEU A 519 -13.95 14.61 -29.08
C LEU A 519 -14.89 15.56 -28.34
N LYS A 520 -15.72 16.32 -29.07
CA LYS A 520 -16.75 17.19 -28.48
C LYS A 520 -17.85 16.35 -27.81
N THR A 521 -18.28 15.27 -28.44
CA THR A 521 -19.26 14.32 -27.87
C THR A 521 -18.76 13.70 -26.57
N ILE A 522 -17.54 13.15 -26.58
CA ILE A 522 -16.91 12.54 -25.39
C ILE A 522 -16.81 13.54 -24.23
N ARG A 523 -16.51 14.80 -24.56
CA ARG A 523 -16.44 15.88 -23.57
C ARG A 523 -17.79 16.28 -22.99
N ASN A 524 -18.82 16.31 -23.84
CA ASN A 524 -20.17 16.59 -23.39
C ASN A 524 -20.61 15.50 -22.40
N GLN A 525 -20.40 14.23 -22.75
CA GLN A 525 -20.69 13.10 -21.86
C GLN A 525 -19.90 13.19 -20.55
N ARG A 526 -18.59 13.49 -20.62
CA ARG A 526 -17.77 13.73 -19.43
C ARG A 526 -18.34 14.84 -18.54
N SER A 527 -18.75 15.96 -19.12
CA SER A 527 -19.27 17.11 -18.36
C SER A 527 -20.61 16.81 -17.69
N ILE A 528 -21.44 15.95 -18.29
CA ILE A 528 -22.70 15.49 -17.68
C ILE A 528 -22.37 14.62 -16.47
N LEU A 529 -21.54 13.59 -16.66
CA LEU A 529 -21.11 12.68 -15.60
C LEU A 529 -20.40 13.40 -14.46
N GLU A 530 -19.55 14.39 -14.76
CA GLU A 530 -18.85 15.18 -13.75
C GLU A 530 -19.82 15.92 -12.82
N LYS A 531 -20.92 16.46 -13.34
CA LYS A 531 -21.95 17.12 -12.53
C LYS A 531 -22.70 16.13 -11.65
N GLU A 532 -23.08 14.98 -12.19
CA GLU A 532 -23.80 13.94 -11.45
C GLU A 532 -22.93 13.33 -10.35
N VAL A 533 -21.67 13.01 -10.66
CA VAL A 533 -20.69 12.52 -9.70
C VAL A 533 -20.44 13.55 -8.60
N TYR A 534 -20.33 14.84 -8.95
CA TYR A 534 -20.11 15.88 -7.96
C TYR A 534 -21.30 16.03 -7.01
N LYS A 535 -22.53 15.90 -7.52
CA LYS A 535 -23.74 15.86 -6.68
C LYS A 535 -23.68 14.69 -5.68
N VAL A 536 -23.38 13.48 -6.15
CA VAL A 536 -23.23 12.29 -5.29
C VAL A 536 -22.07 12.45 -4.30
N ALA A 537 -20.98 13.09 -4.71
CA ALA A 537 -19.81 13.31 -3.85
C ALA A 537 -20.16 14.20 -2.65
N VAL A 538 -20.85 15.31 -2.88
CA VAL A 538 -21.22 16.26 -1.82
C VAL A 538 -22.38 15.72 -0.98
N ASP A 539 -23.46 15.27 -1.63
CA ASP A 539 -24.71 14.91 -0.95
C ASP A 539 -24.62 13.55 -0.23
N CYS A 540 -23.94 12.56 -0.83
CA CYS A 540 -23.93 11.19 -0.32
C CYS A 540 -22.58 10.77 0.26
N CYS A 541 -21.45 11.16 -0.36
CA CYS A 541 -20.11 10.80 0.13
C CYS A 541 -19.58 11.75 1.23
N LEU A 542 -20.33 12.82 1.54
CA LEU A 542 -19.97 13.86 2.51
C LEU A 542 -18.58 14.44 2.23
N LEU A 543 -18.31 14.71 0.95
CA LEU A 543 -17.04 15.28 0.51
C LEU A 543 -17.13 16.83 0.42
N PRO A 544 -16.00 17.54 0.64
CA PRO A 544 -15.97 18.98 0.50
C PRO A 544 -16.44 19.45 -0.87
N THR A 545 -17.04 20.63 -0.95
CA THR A 545 -17.39 21.23 -2.25
C THR A 545 -16.13 21.52 -3.06
N GLN A 546 -15.08 22.06 -2.44
CA GLN A 546 -13.82 22.25 -3.17
C GLN A 546 -12.95 21.01 -3.13
N ASN A 547 -12.70 20.41 -4.30
CA ASN A 547 -11.91 19.18 -4.44
C ASN A 547 -10.46 19.32 -3.89
N GLN A 548 -9.95 20.55 -3.74
CA GLN A 548 -8.65 20.84 -3.13
C GLN A 548 -8.65 20.68 -1.61
N ASP A 549 -9.79 20.86 -0.95
CA ASP A 549 -9.93 20.73 0.50
C ASP A 549 -9.85 19.27 0.95
N VAL A 550 -10.12 18.32 0.05
CA VAL A 550 -9.88 16.87 0.26
C VAL A 550 -8.43 16.59 0.69
N LEU A 551 -7.47 17.40 0.23
CA LEU A 551 -6.07 17.27 0.61
C LEU A 551 -5.75 17.90 1.98
N ARG A 552 -6.56 18.87 2.43
CA ARG A 552 -6.39 19.52 3.73
C ARG A 552 -6.91 18.63 4.85
N ASP A 553 -7.98 17.89 4.58
CA ASP A 553 -8.59 16.95 5.53
C ASP A 553 -7.81 15.64 5.68
N ASP A 554 -6.89 15.33 4.76
CA ASP A 554 -6.02 14.15 4.88
C ASP A 554 -4.94 14.39 5.95
N GLN A 555 -5.28 14.17 7.22
CA GLN A 555 -4.37 14.33 8.36
C GLN A 555 -3.40 13.14 8.54
N GLN A 556 -3.52 12.10 7.73
CA GLN A 556 -2.71 10.88 7.90
C GLN A 556 -1.25 11.09 7.48
N GLN A 557 -0.35 10.51 8.28
CA GLN A 557 1.08 10.55 7.99
C GLN A 557 1.45 9.41 7.03
N GLU A 558 1.92 9.75 5.83
CA GLU A 558 2.48 8.77 4.88
C GLU A 558 4.01 8.73 4.95
N ILE A 559 4.53 7.55 5.25
CA ILE A 559 5.93 7.18 5.08
C ILE A 559 6.04 6.27 3.87
N VAL A 560 7.00 6.50 2.99
CA VAL A 560 7.28 5.56 1.89
C VAL A 560 8.55 4.79 2.22
N ILE A 561 8.48 3.45 2.25
CA ILE A 561 9.69 2.61 2.25
C ILE A 561 10.30 2.68 0.86
N LYS A 562 11.48 3.28 0.77
CA LYS A 562 12.23 3.43 -0.48
C LYS A 562 13.62 2.81 -0.32
N ASN A 563 13.95 1.81 -1.11
CA ASN A 563 15.29 1.19 -1.12
C ASN A 563 15.76 0.82 0.30
N GLY A 564 14.87 0.28 1.13
CA GLY A 564 15.15 -0.04 2.53
C GLY A 564 15.17 1.15 3.52
N LYS A 565 15.10 2.40 3.07
CA LYS A 565 15.05 3.61 3.92
C LYS A 565 13.66 4.25 4.00
N VAL A 566 13.31 4.72 5.19
CA VAL A 566 12.07 5.45 5.52
C VAL A 566 12.23 6.91 5.06
N THR A 567 11.36 7.40 4.18
CA THR A 567 11.38 8.82 3.76
C THR A 567 9.99 9.45 3.91
N ASN A 568 9.93 10.61 4.56
CA ASN A 568 8.76 11.50 4.56
C ASN A 568 8.69 12.14 3.19
N SER A 569 7.71 11.81 2.37
CA SER A 569 7.72 12.29 0.99
C SER A 569 6.31 12.54 0.47
N ARG A 570 5.64 13.53 1.08
CA ARG A 570 4.54 14.23 0.40
C ARG A 570 5.03 14.95 -0.87
N PHE A 571 6.24 15.49 -0.90
CA PHE A 571 6.74 16.24 -2.06
C PHE A 571 8.24 16.06 -2.27
N ASP A 572 8.62 15.32 -3.32
CA ASP A 572 9.98 15.33 -3.86
C ASP A 572 9.89 15.56 -5.37
N TYR A 573 10.42 16.70 -5.81
CA TYR A 573 10.48 17.12 -7.20
C TYR A 573 11.76 16.57 -7.84
N PHE A 574 11.64 15.88 -8.98
CA PHE A 574 12.76 15.37 -9.78
C PHE A 574 13.92 14.76 -8.97
N SER A 575 13.74 13.54 -8.50
CA SER A 575 14.88 12.73 -8.08
C SER A 575 15.37 11.92 -9.27
N ILE A 576 16.69 11.85 -9.49
CA ILE A 576 17.32 10.83 -10.35
C ILE A 576 16.85 9.42 -9.95
N ARG A 577 16.39 9.26 -8.69
CA ARG A 577 15.83 8.04 -8.12
C ARG A 577 14.30 7.91 -8.20
N ARG A 578 13.54 8.90 -8.72
CA ARG A 578 12.06 8.88 -8.68
C ARG A 578 11.40 9.47 -9.92
N ARG A 579 10.48 8.70 -10.53
CA ARG A 579 9.44 9.20 -11.43
C ARG A 579 8.23 9.67 -10.65
N ARG A 580 7.65 10.79 -11.06
CA ARG A 580 6.28 11.15 -10.66
C ARG A 580 5.32 10.22 -11.42
N LYS A 581 4.83 9.14 -10.78
CA LYS A 581 3.64 8.44 -11.27
C LYS A 581 2.50 9.45 -11.26
N LYS A 582 1.89 9.66 -12.44
CA LYS A 582 0.78 10.62 -12.59
C LYS A 582 -0.56 9.99 -12.20
N ASP A 583 -0.58 8.68 -12.13
CA ASP A 583 -1.72 7.83 -11.90
C ASP A 583 -1.20 6.59 -11.18
N TYR A 584 -1.90 6.16 -10.14
CA TYR A 584 -1.52 5.00 -9.34
C TYR A 584 -1.76 3.68 -10.09
N ASN A 585 -2.57 3.70 -11.16
CA ASN A 585 -2.81 2.56 -12.05
C ASN A 585 -1.69 2.36 -13.09
N GLU A 586 -0.63 3.18 -13.07
CA GLU A 586 0.50 3.01 -13.98
C GLU A 586 1.38 1.83 -13.57
N VAL A 587 1.26 0.73 -14.32
CA VAL A 587 2.18 -0.42 -14.28
C VAL A 587 3.12 -0.42 -15.50
N LEU A 588 4.13 -1.30 -15.51
CA LEU A 588 5.00 -1.55 -16.68
C LEU A 588 4.25 -2.28 -17.81
N ARG A 589 3.29 -1.60 -18.44
CA ARG A 589 2.55 -2.06 -19.63
C ARG A 589 2.30 -0.90 -20.59
N LEU A 590 2.16 -1.19 -21.87
CA LEU A 590 1.92 -0.14 -22.87
C LEU A 590 0.45 0.32 -22.93
N TRP A 591 -0.47 -0.47 -22.38
CA TRP A 591 -1.88 -0.16 -22.25
C TRP A 591 -2.27 0.05 -20.78
N ASP A 592 -3.40 0.72 -20.58
CA ASP A 592 -3.99 0.90 -19.25
C ASP A 592 -4.78 -0.35 -18.87
N LEU A 593 -4.85 -0.62 -17.57
CA LEU A 593 -5.66 -1.69 -17.01
C LEU A 593 -6.97 -1.09 -16.53
N VAL A 594 -8.08 -1.61 -17.04
CA VAL A 594 -9.42 -1.38 -16.48
C VAL A 594 -9.73 -2.47 -15.42
N ASP A 595 -8.93 -3.54 -15.40
CA ASP A 595 -9.01 -4.62 -14.43
C ASP A 595 -8.33 -4.18 -13.13
N MET A 596 -9.07 -3.50 -12.26
CA MET A 596 -8.95 -3.79 -10.84
C MET A 596 -9.85 -4.98 -10.56
#